data_AF-U7UTJ9-F1
#
_entry.id   AF-U7UTJ9-F1
#
_cell.length_a   1.000
_cell.length_b   1.000
_cell.length_c   1.000
_cell.angle_alpha   90.00
_cell.angle_beta   90.00
_cell.angle_gamma   90.00
#
_symmetry.space_group_name_H-M   'P 1'
#
loop_
_entity.id
_entity.type
_entity.pdbx_description
1 polymer ?
#
loop_
_entity_poly.entity_id
_entity_poly.type
_entity_poly.pdbx_seq_one_letter_code
_entity_poly.pdbx_strand_id
1 'polypeptide(L)'
;MELEFKQGMYHLNPDPNFNFQLNRVILWNGGNLNDVMQAAKKITDSTSWKQEMIYLGDYALSQNRIPQAIAYYRMSEFFDGNPGNKEYYIKATELFYEYYHSYFDEGRVQKIQVPYEDVMLPIMVAKAQKQCKGTILLHGGNDSCFEEMFLPMLYLSEQGYDVYLFEGPGQGNVIRVQGKHFTYAWEHPVKEILDFFHLDNVIIIGVSLGAMLALRAAAFDKRITRAVSWSVLPDFLDVVLDQIPKKVAGIVRFMLKHNLSIVLSPILCMMKLIRKNDPLFQWGVNHGMYAYGADSIYDYLKKVSKYQIMDVASMIEQDVLILGANQDHFVDYRMIGKEINALTNANSLTFRLFTEKENAGNHCNLGNAKLALDVILQWLTFLKHRDLEVRKN
;
A
#
# COMPACT_ATOMS: atom_id res chain seq x y z
N MET A 1 8.37 -24.57 1.26
CA MET A 1 7.97 -24.02 2.57
C MET A 1 6.50 -23.65 2.45
N GLU A 2 5.66 -24.04 3.39
CA GLU A 2 4.24 -23.64 3.38
C GLU A 2 4.15 -22.13 3.67
N LEU A 3 3.34 -21.39 2.91
CA LEU A 3 3.15 -19.95 3.12
C LEU A 3 2.29 -19.72 4.36
N GLU A 4 2.90 -19.22 5.43
CA GLU A 4 2.20 -18.93 6.67
C GLU A 4 1.70 -17.47 6.71
N PHE A 5 0.40 -17.30 6.93
CA PHE A 5 -0.23 -16.01 7.18
C PHE A 5 -0.75 -15.96 8.61
N LYS A 6 -0.15 -15.13 9.45
CA LYS A 6 -0.64 -14.91 10.82
C LYS A 6 -1.98 -14.18 10.80
N GLN A 7 -2.79 -14.46 11.82
CA GLN A 7 -4.13 -13.88 11.96
C GLN A 7 -4.32 -13.29 13.36
N GLY A 8 -5.18 -12.28 13.44
CA GLY A 8 -5.52 -11.58 14.67
C GLY A 8 -4.84 -10.21 14.79
N MET A 9 -5.19 -9.50 15.85
CA MET A 9 -4.57 -8.24 16.25
C MET A 9 -4.25 -8.28 17.73
N TYR A 10 -3.14 -7.67 18.11
CA TYR A 10 -2.68 -7.55 19.48
C TYR A 10 -2.82 -6.09 19.93
N HIS A 11 -3.16 -5.89 21.21
CA HIS A 11 -3.08 -4.57 21.84
C HIS A 11 -1.69 -4.41 22.47
N LEU A 12 -0.78 -3.80 21.72
CA LEU A 12 0.64 -3.66 22.04
C LEU A 12 1.00 -2.26 22.53
N ASN A 13 0.24 -1.24 22.12
CA ASN A 13 0.48 0.15 22.51
C ASN A 13 -0.86 0.91 22.68
N PRO A 14 -0.97 1.84 23.63
CA PRO A 14 -2.17 2.67 23.77
C PRO A 14 -2.35 3.66 22.61
N ASP A 15 -1.27 4.09 21.94
CA ASP A 15 -1.38 4.88 20.72
C ASP A 15 -1.81 3.96 19.56
N PRO A 16 -2.93 4.26 18.87
CA PRO A 16 -3.47 3.39 17.84
C PRO A 16 -2.53 3.22 16.64
N ASN A 17 -1.69 4.21 16.34
CA ASN A 17 -0.78 4.18 15.19
C ASN A 17 0.44 3.33 15.49
N PHE A 18 1.06 3.51 16.67
CA PHE A 18 2.10 2.59 17.11
C PHE A 18 1.55 1.17 17.23
N ASN A 19 0.35 1.00 17.78
CA ASN A 19 -0.30 -0.30 17.87
C ASN A 19 -0.45 -0.95 16.48
N PHE A 20 -0.95 -0.21 15.49
CA PHE A 20 -1.12 -0.72 14.14
C PHE A 20 0.23 -1.11 13.51
N GLN A 21 1.23 -0.23 13.58
CA GLN A 21 2.53 -0.52 12.96
C GLN A 21 3.27 -1.67 13.67
N LEU A 22 3.13 -1.83 14.99
CA LEU A 22 3.66 -3.00 15.72
C LEU A 22 2.98 -4.30 15.28
N ASN A 23 1.67 -4.27 15.02
CA ASN A 23 0.97 -5.40 14.44
C ASN A 23 1.47 -5.68 13.01
N ARG A 24 1.75 -4.64 12.20
CA ARG A 24 2.31 -4.80 10.85
C ARG A 24 3.70 -5.44 10.86
N VAL A 25 4.55 -5.10 11.84
CA VAL A 25 5.85 -5.78 12.07
C VAL A 25 5.65 -7.29 12.22
N ILE A 26 4.64 -7.72 12.97
CA ILE A 26 4.39 -9.15 13.27
C ILE A 26 3.73 -9.87 12.09
N LEU A 27 2.65 -9.28 11.56
CA LEU A 27 1.68 -9.95 10.71
C LEU A 27 2.10 -9.94 9.24
N TRP A 28 2.68 -8.85 8.76
CA TRP A 28 3.10 -8.70 7.35
C TRP A 28 4.61 -8.87 7.17
N ASN A 29 5.40 -8.57 8.21
CA ASN A 29 6.85 -8.52 8.08
C ASN A 29 7.59 -9.68 8.77
N GLY A 30 6.89 -10.55 9.52
CA GLY A 30 7.47 -11.76 10.11
C GLY A 30 8.09 -11.60 11.50
N GLY A 31 7.90 -10.44 12.14
CA GLY A 31 8.36 -10.17 13.49
C GLY A 31 7.84 -11.19 14.53
N ASN A 32 8.64 -11.45 15.55
CA ASN A 32 8.25 -12.30 16.68
C ASN A 32 7.37 -11.51 17.67
N LEU A 33 6.26 -12.11 18.11
CA LEU A 33 5.31 -11.47 19.03
C LEU A 33 5.94 -11.07 20.37
N ASN A 34 6.72 -11.97 20.99
CA ASN A 34 7.29 -11.72 22.31
C ASN A 34 8.32 -10.58 22.27
N ASP A 35 9.16 -10.56 21.25
CA ASP A 35 10.12 -9.46 21.02
C ASP A 35 9.40 -8.12 20.90
N VAL A 36 8.38 -8.06 20.04
CA VAL A 36 7.60 -6.85 19.79
C VAL A 36 6.83 -6.42 21.03
N MET A 37 6.25 -7.35 21.79
CA MET A 37 5.58 -7.05 23.07
C MET A 37 6.51 -6.40 24.10
N GLN A 38 7.78 -6.80 24.15
CA GLN A 38 8.74 -6.21 25.08
C GLN A 38 9.21 -4.83 24.61
N ALA A 39 9.49 -4.67 23.31
CA ALA A 39 9.84 -3.38 22.74
C ALA A 39 8.70 -2.36 22.88
N ALA A 40 7.45 -2.78 22.64
CA ALA A 40 6.28 -1.91 22.67
C ALA A 40 6.08 -1.17 24.00
N LYS A 41 6.53 -1.77 25.13
CA LYS A 41 6.48 -1.14 26.46
C LYS A 41 7.36 0.10 26.59
N LYS A 42 8.38 0.24 25.73
CA LYS A 42 9.33 1.35 25.74
C LYS A 42 9.07 2.36 24.64
N ILE A 43 8.21 2.03 23.66
CA ILE A 43 7.90 2.89 22.53
C ILE A 43 6.84 3.90 22.96
N THR A 44 7.26 5.16 23.03
CA THR A 44 6.41 6.30 23.40
C THR A 44 6.44 7.41 22.35
N ASP A 45 7.40 7.40 21.45
CA ASP A 45 7.61 8.40 20.40
C ASP A 45 8.39 7.83 19.21
N SER A 46 8.60 8.66 18.18
CA SER A 46 9.38 8.30 16.99
C SER A 46 10.81 7.86 17.29
N THR A 47 11.44 8.43 18.31
CA THR A 47 12.85 8.17 18.65
C THR A 47 12.99 6.78 19.26
N SER A 48 12.18 6.50 20.28
CA SER A 48 12.10 5.18 20.93
C SER A 48 11.65 4.09 19.96
N TRP A 49 10.73 4.39 19.03
CA TRP A 49 10.38 3.48 17.92
C TRP A 49 11.63 3.05 17.14
N LYS A 50 12.37 4.02 16.59
CA LYS A 50 13.53 3.74 15.76
C LYS A 50 14.60 2.96 16.53
N GLN A 51 14.90 3.39 17.75
CA GLN A 51 15.89 2.72 18.61
C GLN A 51 15.53 1.28 18.93
N GLU A 52 14.29 1.01 19.32
CA GLU A 52 13.86 -0.36 19.67
C GLU A 52 13.78 -1.27 18.43
N MET A 53 13.34 -0.76 17.28
CA MET A 53 13.34 -1.55 16.04
C MET A 53 14.75 -1.89 15.58
N ILE A 54 15.70 -0.96 15.65
CA ILE A 54 17.12 -1.23 15.34
C ILE A 54 17.70 -2.24 16.31
N TYR A 55 17.49 -2.04 17.61
CA TYR A 55 17.96 -2.96 18.65
C TYR A 55 17.43 -4.39 18.43
N LEU A 56 16.14 -4.53 18.14
CA LEU A 56 15.54 -5.83 17.83
C LEU A 56 16.13 -6.43 16.54
N GLY A 57 16.38 -5.61 15.52
CA GLY A 57 17.03 -6.02 14.28
C GLY A 57 18.43 -6.57 14.51
N ASP A 58 19.26 -5.84 15.25
CA ASP A 58 20.64 -6.23 15.57
C ASP A 58 20.65 -7.50 16.43
N TYR A 59 19.78 -7.56 17.44
CA TYR A 59 19.63 -8.73 18.30
C TYR A 59 19.18 -9.96 17.51
N ALA A 60 18.14 -9.85 16.68
CA ALA A 60 17.67 -10.95 15.84
C ALA A 60 18.76 -11.44 14.88
N LEU A 61 19.51 -10.53 14.27
CA LEU A 61 20.63 -10.87 13.39
C LEU A 61 21.74 -11.63 14.15
N SER A 62 22.10 -11.19 15.36
CA SER A 62 23.08 -11.88 16.22
C SER A 62 22.68 -13.32 16.59
N GLN A 63 21.38 -13.60 16.59
CA GLN A 63 20.79 -14.91 16.89
C GLN A 63 20.46 -15.71 15.63
N ASN A 64 20.91 -15.24 14.45
CA ASN A 64 20.61 -15.82 13.14
C ASN A 64 19.10 -15.95 12.83
N ARG A 65 18.28 -15.05 13.40
CA ARG A 65 16.82 -14.95 13.17
C ARG A 65 16.52 -13.98 12.04
N ILE A 66 17.00 -14.33 10.84
CA ILE A 66 17.01 -13.44 9.68
C ILE A 66 15.62 -12.87 9.31
N PRO A 67 14.52 -13.65 9.27
CA PRO A 67 13.18 -13.10 8.97
C PRO A 67 12.76 -11.99 9.93
N GLN A 68 13.07 -12.16 11.22
CA GLN A 68 12.75 -11.17 12.24
C GLN A 68 13.65 -9.94 12.09
N ALA A 69 14.93 -10.11 11.79
CA ALA A 69 15.84 -9.00 11.53
C ALA A 69 15.35 -8.13 10.36
N ILE A 70 14.94 -8.75 9.24
CA ILE A 70 14.31 -8.06 8.10
C ILE A 70 13.09 -7.26 8.57
N ALA A 71 12.21 -7.89 9.36
CA ALA A 71 10.99 -7.26 9.86
C ALA A 71 11.26 -5.96 10.62
N TYR A 72 12.24 -6.01 11.53
CA TYR A 72 12.55 -4.90 12.42
C TYR A 72 13.29 -3.78 11.70
N TYR A 73 14.29 -4.10 10.87
CA TYR A 73 14.99 -3.07 10.10
C TYR A 73 14.08 -2.36 9.11
N ARG A 74 13.22 -3.08 8.38
CA ARG A 74 12.27 -2.49 7.43
C ARG A 74 11.36 -1.45 8.09
N MET A 75 10.93 -1.74 9.32
CA MET A 75 10.01 -0.87 10.07
C MET A 75 10.73 0.20 10.90
N SER A 76 12.05 0.10 11.09
CA SER A 76 12.82 1.02 11.93
C SER A 76 12.77 2.48 11.48
N GLU A 77 12.73 2.70 10.16
CA GLU A 77 12.71 4.04 9.58
C GLU A 77 11.30 4.60 9.41
N PHE A 78 10.25 3.85 9.78
CA PHE A 78 8.87 4.27 9.56
C PHE A 78 8.61 5.64 10.18
N PHE A 79 8.91 5.85 11.47
CA PHE A 79 8.68 7.12 12.16
C PHE A 79 9.92 8.04 12.25
N ASP A 80 11.02 7.76 11.52
CA ASP A 80 12.35 8.41 11.66
C ASP A 80 12.34 9.94 11.43
N GLY A 81 11.26 10.51 10.87
CA GLY A 81 11.15 11.95 10.59
C GLY A 81 12.11 12.44 9.48
N ASN A 82 13.11 11.65 9.11
CA ASN A 82 13.99 11.80 7.97
C ASN A 82 13.69 10.72 6.90
N PRO A 83 12.63 10.88 6.10
CA PRO A 83 12.20 9.87 5.12
C PRO A 83 13.21 9.62 3.98
N GLY A 84 14.20 10.49 3.81
CA GLY A 84 15.31 10.30 2.87
C GLY A 84 16.43 9.39 3.38
N ASN A 85 16.40 9.01 4.66
CA ASN A 85 17.29 7.97 5.16
C ASN A 85 16.94 6.63 4.49
N LYS A 86 17.97 5.87 4.12
CA LYS A 86 17.82 4.59 3.40
C LYS A 86 18.73 3.50 3.95
N GLU A 87 19.42 3.74 5.06
CA GLU A 87 20.38 2.80 5.63
C GLU A 87 19.70 1.48 5.98
N TYR A 88 18.63 1.53 6.76
CA TYR A 88 17.94 0.32 7.20
C TYR A 88 16.98 -0.21 6.14
N TYR A 89 16.51 0.63 5.22
CA TYR A 89 15.86 0.16 4.00
C TYR A 89 16.80 -0.75 3.19
N ILE A 90 18.03 -0.29 2.87
CA ILE A 90 19.02 -1.08 2.13
C ILE A 90 19.37 -2.36 2.90
N LYS A 91 19.69 -2.23 4.20
CA LYS A 91 20.01 -3.38 5.06
C LYS A 91 18.90 -4.44 5.08
N ALA A 92 17.64 -4.02 5.20
CA ALA A 92 16.50 -4.93 5.21
C ALA A 92 16.30 -5.61 3.85
N THR A 93 16.48 -4.87 2.76
CA THR A 93 16.36 -5.38 1.38
C THR A 93 17.49 -6.38 1.05
N GLU A 94 18.73 -6.11 1.44
CA GLU A 94 19.85 -7.03 1.26
C GLU A 94 19.61 -8.36 2.00
N LEU A 95 19.26 -8.28 3.29
CA LEU A 95 18.91 -9.47 4.09
C LEU A 95 17.72 -10.23 3.51
N PHE A 96 16.73 -9.54 2.95
CA PHE A 96 15.59 -10.17 2.29
C PHE A 96 16.03 -11.00 1.09
N TYR A 97 16.84 -10.45 0.18
CA TYR A 97 17.31 -11.19 -0.99
C TYR A 97 18.26 -12.32 -0.61
N GLU A 98 19.08 -12.13 0.43
CA GLU A 98 19.92 -13.20 0.98
C GLU A 98 19.06 -14.34 1.54
N TYR A 99 18.07 -14.04 2.38
CA TYR A 99 17.22 -15.05 3.00
C TYR A 99 16.35 -15.82 1.99
N TYR A 100 15.79 -15.11 0.99
CA TYR A 100 14.92 -15.69 -0.02
C TYR A 100 15.66 -16.11 -1.31
N HIS A 101 17.00 -16.17 -1.30
CA HIS A 101 17.82 -16.38 -2.50
C HIS A 101 17.36 -17.59 -3.35
N SER A 102 16.99 -18.71 -2.72
CA SER A 102 16.52 -19.92 -3.41
C SER A 102 15.31 -19.70 -4.34
N TYR A 103 14.42 -18.73 -4.03
CA TYR A 103 13.32 -18.39 -4.93
C TYR A 103 13.82 -17.74 -6.23
N PHE A 104 14.91 -16.99 -6.16
CA PHE A 104 15.49 -16.30 -7.30
C PHE A 104 16.45 -17.20 -8.08
N ASP A 105 17.34 -17.92 -7.38
CA ASP A 105 18.35 -18.80 -7.98
C ASP A 105 17.71 -19.96 -8.76
N GLU A 106 16.60 -20.49 -8.27
CA GLU A 106 15.83 -21.55 -8.95
C GLU A 106 14.86 -21.00 -10.01
N GLY A 107 14.81 -19.69 -10.20
CA GLY A 107 13.91 -19.05 -11.18
C GLY A 107 12.42 -19.09 -10.82
N ARG A 108 12.06 -19.44 -9.57
CA ARG A 108 10.66 -19.42 -9.09
C ARG A 108 10.11 -17.99 -9.05
N VAL A 109 10.98 -17.02 -8.77
CA VAL A 109 10.70 -15.58 -8.87
C VAL A 109 11.81 -14.92 -9.67
N GLN A 110 11.44 -14.12 -10.66
CA GLN A 110 12.40 -13.31 -11.42
C GLN A 110 12.34 -11.85 -10.98
N LYS A 111 13.50 -11.21 -10.83
CA LYS A 111 13.59 -9.77 -10.62
C LYS A 111 13.94 -9.08 -11.93
N ILE A 112 13.05 -8.24 -12.41
CA ILE A 112 13.15 -7.55 -13.70
C ILE A 112 13.07 -6.04 -13.45
N GLN A 113 13.70 -5.27 -14.32
CA GLN A 113 13.69 -3.81 -14.30
C GLN A 113 13.03 -3.32 -15.59
N VAL A 114 11.98 -2.51 -15.48
CA VAL A 114 11.30 -1.89 -16.63
C VAL A 114 11.68 -0.41 -16.71
N PRO A 115 12.20 0.07 -17.85
CA PRO A 115 12.47 1.49 -18.03
C PRO A 115 11.20 2.34 -17.89
N TYR A 116 11.28 3.44 -17.14
CA TYR A 116 10.22 4.43 -17.02
C TYR A 116 10.84 5.82 -16.87
N GLU A 117 10.74 6.65 -17.92
CA GLU A 117 11.38 7.96 -17.97
C GLU A 117 12.90 7.87 -17.65
N ASP A 118 13.32 8.44 -16.52
CA ASP A 118 14.70 8.50 -16.02
C ASP A 118 15.01 7.44 -14.93
N VAL A 119 14.08 6.54 -14.64
CA VAL A 119 14.22 5.49 -13.62
C VAL A 119 13.91 4.10 -14.16
N MET A 120 14.24 3.09 -13.35
CA MET A 120 13.92 1.69 -13.60
C MET A 120 12.91 1.22 -12.55
N LEU A 121 11.72 0.82 -12.99
CA LEU A 121 10.71 0.24 -12.12
C LEU A 121 11.12 -1.20 -11.80
N PRO A 122 11.26 -1.60 -10.53
CA PRO A 122 11.55 -2.98 -10.18
C PRO A 122 10.26 -3.81 -10.14
N ILE A 123 10.33 -5.02 -10.72
CA ILE A 123 9.22 -5.97 -10.78
C ILE A 123 9.72 -7.34 -10.33
N MET A 124 8.97 -7.98 -9.44
CA MET A 124 9.07 -9.40 -9.16
C MET A 124 8.01 -10.16 -9.97
N VAL A 125 8.43 -11.19 -10.69
CA VAL A 125 7.55 -12.03 -11.49
C VAL A 125 7.52 -13.44 -10.93
N ALA A 126 6.36 -13.89 -10.49
CA ALA A 126 6.11 -15.27 -10.08
C ALA A 126 5.07 -15.89 -11.02
N LYS A 127 5.46 -16.90 -11.79
CA LYS A 127 4.54 -17.59 -12.71
C LYS A 127 3.59 -18.51 -11.95
N ALA A 128 2.43 -18.80 -12.53
CA ALA A 128 1.49 -19.76 -11.99
C ALA A 128 2.16 -21.13 -11.80
N GLN A 129 2.05 -21.73 -10.61
CA GLN A 129 2.61 -23.07 -10.35
C GLN A 129 1.73 -24.21 -10.86
N LYS A 130 0.52 -23.89 -11.31
CA LYS A 130 -0.50 -24.82 -11.84
C LYS A 130 -0.97 -24.33 -13.21
N GLN A 131 -2.10 -24.82 -13.69
CA GLN A 131 -2.77 -24.23 -14.85
C GLN A 131 -3.00 -22.73 -14.62
N CYS A 132 -2.46 -21.90 -15.51
CA CYS A 132 -2.62 -20.45 -15.44
C CYS A 132 -4.09 -20.07 -15.61
N LYS A 133 -4.61 -19.30 -14.64
CA LYS A 133 -5.98 -18.80 -14.56
C LYS A 133 -6.09 -17.35 -15.02
N GLY A 134 -4.98 -16.64 -15.10
CA GLY A 134 -4.92 -15.24 -15.52
C GLY A 134 -3.64 -14.56 -15.01
N THR A 135 -3.51 -13.29 -15.36
CA THR A 135 -2.38 -12.44 -14.98
C THR A 135 -2.82 -11.39 -13.98
N ILE A 136 -2.07 -11.26 -12.88
CA ILE A 136 -2.27 -10.26 -11.84
C ILE A 136 -1.11 -9.28 -11.87
N LEU A 137 -1.42 -7.99 -11.91
CA LEU A 137 -0.50 -6.90 -11.61
C LEU A 137 -0.79 -6.41 -10.19
N LEU A 138 0.15 -6.57 -9.26
CA LEU A 138 0.00 -6.28 -7.83
C LEU A 138 0.92 -5.12 -7.42
N HIS A 139 0.40 -4.15 -6.68
CA HIS A 139 1.21 -3.10 -6.08
C HIS A 139 0.63 -2.55 -4.78
N GLY A 140 1.49 -1.93 -3.99
CA GLY A 140 1.08 -1.24 -2.76
C GLY A 140 0.71 0.22 -2.95
N GLY A 141 0.71 0.95 -1.83
CA GLY A 141 0.30 2.35 -1.72
C GLY A 141 1.40 3.30 -1.24
N ASN A 142 1.02 4.26 -0.40
CA ASN A 142 1.79 5.48 -0.10
C ASN A 142 3.16 5.27 0.55
N ASP A 143 3.32 4.20 1.32
CA ASP A 143 4.49 3.86 2.12
C ASP A 143 5.02 2.46 1.77
N SER A 144 4.60 1.92 0.61
CA SER A 144 4.85 0.54 0.26
C SER A 144 6.31 0.30 -0.12
N CYS A 145 6.77 -0.88 0.29
CA CYS A 145 7.98 -1.55 -0.09
C CYS A 145 7.53 -2.92 -0.61
N PHE A 146 7.73 -3.20 -1.90
CA PHE A 146 7.12 -4.38 -2.52
C PHE A 146 7.59 -5.72 -1.90
N GLU A 147 8.74 -5.80 -1.21
CA GLU A 147 9.16 -7.00 -0.46
C GLU A 147 8.18 -7.40 0.65
N GLU A 148 7.33 -6.49 1.14
CA GLU A 148 6.26 -6.80 2.10
C GLU A 148 5.11 -7.60 1.45
N MET A 149 4.94 -7.47 0.14
CA MET A 149 3.93 -8.17 -0.65
C MET A 149 4.45 -9.46 -1.30
N PHE A 150 5.67 -9.89 -0.95
CA PHE A 150 6.28 -11.10 -1.50
C PHE A 150 5.48 -12.36 -1.19
N LEU A 151 5.03 -12.56 0.06
CA LEU A 151 4.21 -13.73 0.42
C LEU A 151 2.82 -13.69 -0.24
N PRO A 152 2.08 -12.56 -0.25
CA PRO A 152 0.88 -12.42 -1.08
C PRO A 152 1.08 -12.78 -2.55
N MET A 153 2.18 -12.34 -3.18
CA MET A 153 2.51 -12.69 -4.56
C MET A 153 2.68 -14.21 -4.74
N LEU A 154 3.48 -14.85 -3.88
CA LEU A 154 3.68 -16.30 -3.92
C LEU A 154 2.36 -17.05 -3.73
N TYR A 155 1.51 -16.58 -2.81
CA TYR A 155 0.21 -17.19 -2.56
C TYR A 155 -0.68 -17.15 -3.80
N LEU A 156 -0.79 -16.00 -4.46
CA LEU A 156 -1.56 -15.86 -5.70
C LEU A 156 -0.99 -16.74 -6.83
N SER A 157 0.34 -16.88 -6.91
CA SER A 157 1.01 -17.80 -7.84
C SER A 157 0.69 -19.28 -7.58
N GLU A 158 0.66 -19.71 -6.31
CA GLU A 158 0.25 -21.08 -5.91
C GLU A 158 -1.23 -21.37 -6.23
N GLN A 159 -2.04 -20.31 -6.30
CA GLN A 159 -3.45 -20.36 -6.69
C GLN A 159 -3.67 -20.33 -8.20
N GLY A 160 -2.58 -20.28 -8.98
CA GLY A 160 -2.59 -20.45 -10.44
C GLY A 160 -2.62 -19.15 -11.23
N TYR A 161 -2.12 -18.04 -10.69
CA TYR A 161 -1.99 -16.79 -11.43
C TYR A 161 -0.53 -16.47 -11.75
N ASP A 162 -0.29 -15.88 -12.91
CA ASP A 162 0.97 -15.18 -13.15
C ASP A 162 0.91 -13.85 -12.42
N VAL A 163 1.86 -13.55 -11.53
CA VAL A 163 1.83 -12.35 -10.70
C VAL A 163 3.05 -11.49 -11.00
N TYR A 164 2.78 -10.23 -11.33
CA TYR A 164 3.76 -9.16 -11.53
C TYR A 164 3.60 -8.18 -10.38
N LEU A 165 4.47 -8.30 -9.38
CA LEU A 165 4.51 -7.42 -8.22
C LEU A 165 5.49 -6.28 -8.51
N PHE A 166 5.02 -5.04 -8.49
CA PHE A 166 5.86 -3.88 -8.81
C PHE A 166 5.73 -2.76 -7.78
N GLU A 167 6.71 -1.87 -7.79
CA GLU A 167 6.65 -0.56 -7.16
C GLU A 167 6.94 0.53 -8.20
N GLY A 168 6.20 1.64 -8.09
CA GLY A 168 6.29 2.76 -9.02
C GLY A 168 6.91 4.02 -8.41
N PRO A 169 6.86 5.16 -9.12
CA PRO A 169 7.27 6.46 -8.61
C PRO A 169 6.68 6.75 -7.23
N GLY A 170 7.50 7.20 -6.27
CA GLY A 170 7.10 7.48 -4.89
C GLY A 170 7.09 6.28 -3.94
N GLN A 171 7.37 5.06 -4.43
CA GLN A 171 7.37 3.82 -3.64
C GLN A 171 8.78 3.21 -3.51
N GLY A 172 9.02 2.52 -2.39
CA GLY A 172 10.23 1.74 -2.09
C GLY A 172 11.53 2.23 -2.75
N ASN A 173 12.12 1.40 -3.60
CA ASN A 173 13.41 1.65 -4.24
C ASN A 173 13.37 2.89 -5.15
N VAL A 174 12.25 3.07 -5.86
CA VAL A 174 12.09 4.11 -6.88
C VAL A 174 12.22 5.50 -6.27
N ILE A 175 11.67 5.73 -5.07
CA ILE A 175 11.90 6.98 -4.34
C ILE A 175 13.18 6.95 -3.49
N ARG A 176 13.45 5.89 -2.74
CA ARG A 176 14.55 5.86 -1.74
C ARG A 176 15.94 5.77 -2.37
N VAL A 177 16.05 5.14 -3.53
CA VAL A 177 17.34 4.91 -4.20
C VAL A 177 17.45 5.75 -5.46
N GLN A 178 16.38 5.84 -6.25
CA GLN A 178 16.39 6.52 -7.56
C GLN A 178 15.84 7.96 -7.49
N GLY A 179 15.19 8.35 -6.39
CA GLY A 179 14.76 9.74 -6.16
C GLY A 179 13.50 10.17 -6.92
N LYS A 180 12.74 9.24 -7.52
CA LYS A 180 11.56 9.58 -8.30
C LYS A 180 10.32 9.65 -7.42
N HIS A 181 9.75 10.85 -7.33
CA HIS A 181 8.55 11.16 -6.55
C HIS A 181 7.27 10.60 -7.17
N PHE A 182 6.23 10.47 -6.35
CA PHE A 182 4.91 10.02 -6.75
C PHE A 182 4.36 10.81 -7.94
N THR A 183 3.68 10.08 -8.83
CA THR A 183 2.83 10.64 -9.88
C THR A 183 1.38 10.23 -9.62
N TYR A 184 0.44 11.15 -9.81
CA TYR A 184 -0.99 10.79 -9.75
C TYR A 184 -1.41 10.10 -11.05
N ALA A 185 -0.70 10.34 -12.16
CA ALA A 185 -0.93 9.74 -13.46
C ALA A 185 -0.37 8.31 -13.52
N TRP A 186 -0.87 7.45 -12.62
CA TRP A 186 -0.42 6.07 -12.41
C TRP A 186 -0.63 5.15 -13.63
N GLU A 187 -1.51 5.53 -14.54
CA GLU A 187 -1.67 4.91 -15.85
C GLU A 187 -0.36 4.86 -16.65
N HIS A 188 0.55 5.83 -16.47
CA HIS A 188 1.82 5.85 -17.20
C HIS A 188 2.78 4.73 -16.78
N PRO A 189 3.18 4.58 -15.49
CA PRO A 189 4.05 3.48 -15.09
C PRO A 189 3.38 2.11 -15.31
N VAL A 190 2.06 1.99 -15.13
CA VAL A 190 1.35 0.75 -15.43
C VAL A 190 1.40 0.41 -16.92
N LYS A 191 1.17 1.40 -17.80
CA LYS A 191 1.25 1.20 -19.26
C LYS A 191 2.63 0.69 -19.69
N GLU A 192 3.72 1.27 -19.17
CA GLU A 192 5.08 0.81 -19.52
C GLU A 192 5.31 -0.65 -19.10
N ILE A 193 4.80 -1.07 -17.94
CA ILE A 193 4.89 -2.47 -17.49
C ILE A 193 4.07 -3.38 -18.41
N LEU A 194 2.83 -3.01 -18.74
CA LEU A 194 1.97 -3.80 -19.62
C LEU A 194 2.58 -3.93 -21.03
N ASP A 195 3.18 -2.87 -21.56
CA ASP A 195 3.85 -2.86 -22.86
C ASP A 195 5.10 -3.74 -22.86
N PHE A 196 5.96 -3.59 -21.87
CA PHE A 196 7.23 -4.31 -21.76
C PHE A 196 7.03 -5.83 -21.71
N PHE A 197 6.02 -6.28 -20.96
CA PHE A 197 5.72 -7.71 -20.82
C PHE A 197 4.69 -8.22 -21.83
N HIS A 198 4.20 -7.36 -22.73
CA HIS A 198 3.12 -7.65 -23.68
C HIS A 198 1.89 -8.27 -23.00
N LEU A 199 1.51 -7.72 -21.84
CA LEU A 199 0.40 -8.24 -21.05
C LEU A 199 -0.92 -7.74 -21.60
N ASP A 200 -1.91 -8.63 -21.61
CA ASP A 200 -3.30 -8.33 -21.93
C ASP A 200 -4.22 -9.15 -21.01
N ASN A 201 -5.48 -8.75 -20.91
CA ASN A 201 -6.49 -9.36 -20.02
C ASN A 201 -6.01 -9.46 -18.55
N VAL A 202 -5.53 -8.33 -18.02
CA VAL A 202 -4.88 -8.21 -16.71
C VAL A 202 -5.87 -7.87 -15.61
N ILE A 203 -5.65 -8.48 -14.44
CA ILE A 203 -6.27 -8.10 -13.18
C ILE A 203 -5.29 -7.17 -12.45
N ILE A 204 -5.68 -5.94 -12.15
CA ILE A 204 -4.86 -5.05 -11.32
C ILE A 204 -5.35 -5.05 -9.87
N ILE A 205 -4.43 -5.19 -8.92
CA ILE A 205 -4.71 -5.15 -7.47
C ILE A 205 -3.83 -4.06 -6.85
N GLY A 206 -4.49 -3.06 -6.28
CA GLY A 206 -3.81 -1.96 -5.60
C GLY A 206 -4.14 -1.91 -4.12
N VAL A 207 -3.11 -1.84 -3.26
CA VAL A 207 -3.26 -1.84 -1.80
C VAL A 207 -3.13 -0.43 -1.20
N SER A 208 -3.98 -0.04 -0.24
CA SER A 208 -4.04 1.30 0.37
C SER A 208 -4.25 2.39 -0.69
N LEU A 209 -3.40 3.43 -0.76
CA LEU A 209 -3.38 4.40 -1.87
C LEU A 209 -3.35 3.72 -3.25
N GLY A 210 -2.74 2.54 -3.33
CA GLY A 210 -2.72 1.70 -4.52
C GLY A 210 -4.11 1.41 -5.06
N ALA A 211 -5.14 1.34 -4.21
CA ALA A 211 -6.51 1.07 -4.61
C ALA A 211 -7.06 2.11 -5.60
N MET A 212 -6.90 3.40 -5.29
CA MET A 212 -7.25 4.51 -6.18
C MET A 212 -6.38 4.50 -7.45
N LEU A 213 -5.08 4.25 -7.29
CA LEU A 213 -4.11 4.21 -8.39
C LEU A 213 -4.40 3.06 -9.38
N ALA A 214 -4.85 1.90 -8.89
CA ALA A 214 -5.24 0.74 -9.69
C ALA A 214 -6.51 1.03 -10.51
N LEU A 215 -7.52 1.63 -9.89
CA LEU A 215 -8.73 2.09 -10.58
C LEU A 215 -8.42 3.15 -11.63
N ARG A 216 -7.52 4.08 -11.32
CA ARG A 216 -7.06 5.08 -12.29
C ARG A 216 -6.38 4.42 -13.49
N ALA A 217 -5.46 3.47 -13.29
CA ALA A 217 -4.84 2.77 -14.40
C ALA A 217 -5.88 2.03 -15.27
N ALA A 218 -6.86 1.37 -14.65
CA ALA A 218 -7.94 0.68 -15.34
C ALA A 218 -8.80 1.63 -16.21
N ALA A 219 -8.98 2.88 -15.77
CA ALA A 219 -9.70 3.90 -16.52
C ALA A 219 -9.05 4.25 -17.87
N PHE A 220 -7.72 4.13 -17.97
CA PHE A 220 -6.95 4.56 -19.14
C PHE A 220 -6.41 3.40 -20.01
N ASP A 221 -6.30 2.18 -19.47
CA ASP A 221 -5.76 1.03 -20.21
C ASP A 221 -6.74 -0.15 -20.25
N LYS A 222 -7.30 -0.41 -21.44
CA LYS A 222 -8.35 -1.43 -21.65
C LYS A 222 -7.84 -2.87 -21.59
N ARG A 223 -6.51 -3.07 -21.57
CA ARG A 223 -5.91 -4.39 -21.30
C ARG A 223 -6.18 -4.85 -19.87
N ILE A 224 -6.45 -3.90 -18.97
CA ILE A 224 -6.94 -4.19 -17.63
C ILE A 224 -8.44 -4.47 -17.74
N THR A 225 -8.84 -5.70 -17.42
CA THR A 225 -10.24 -6.15 -17.52
C THR A 225 -10.93 -6.24 -16.16
N ARG A 226 -10.14 -6.32 -15.09
CA ARG A 226 -10.62 -6.43 -13.71
C ARG A 226 -9.74 -5.61 -12.78
N ALA A 227 -10.35 -4.89 -11.83
CA ALA A 227 -9.63 -4.06 -10.87
C ALA A 227 -10.07 -4.34 -9.43
N VAL A 228 -9.09 -4.45 -8.53
CA VAL A 228 -9.32 -4.63 -7.09
C VAL A 228 -8.78 -3.41 -6.34
N SER A 229 -9.70 -2.71 -5.68
CA SER A 229 -9.47 -1.58 -4.77
C SER A 229 -9.35 -2.13 -3.34
N TRP A 230 -8.12 -2.30 -2.85
CA TRP A 230 -7.82 -2.87 -1.52
C TRP A 230 -7.13 -1.82 -0.61
N SER A 231 -7.78 -0.76 -0.14
CA SER A 231 -9.18 -0.70 0.26
C SER A 231 -9.89 0.53 -0.34
N VAL A 232 -11.14 0.76 0.07
CA VAL A 232 -11.91 2.01 -0.16
C VAL A 232 -10.98 3.23 -0.11
N LEU A 233 -10.90 4.02 -1.19
CA LEU A 233 -10.09 5.24 -1.23
C LEU A 233 -10.54 6.17 -2.37
N PRO A 234 -11.67 6.90 -2.19
CA PRO A 234 -12.17 7.77 -3.25
C PRO A 234 -11.30 9.00 -3.50
N ASP A 235 -10.78 9.60 -2.43
CA ASP A 235 -10.04 10.86 -2.45
C ASP A 235 -8.97 10.83 -1.34
N PHE A 236 -7.70 10.95 -1.73
CA PHE A 236 -6.60 10.90 -0.78
C PHE A 236 -6.48 12.17 0.07
N LEU A 237 -6.90 13.33 -0.44
CA LEU A 237 -6.96 14.54 0.38
C LEU A 237 -8.00 14.39 1.50
N ASP A 238 -9.13 13.72 1.25
CA ASP A 238 -10.11 13.40 2.29
C ASP A 238 -9.47 12.57 3.42
N VAL A 239 -8.67 11.55 3.07
CA VAL A 239 -7.93 10.71 4.03
C VAL A 239 -6.95 11.55 4.85
N VAL A 240 -6.16 12.41 4.20
CA VAL A 240 -5.19 13.28 4.89
C VAL A 240 -5.88 14.28 5.83
N LEU A 241 -7.04 14.82 5.44
CA LEU A 241 -7.77 15.82 6.22
C LEU A 241 -8.71 15.21 7.28
N ASP A 242 -8.93 13.90 7.30
CA ASP A 242 -9.82 13.26 8.30
C ASP A 242 -9.24 13.36 9.72
N GLN A 243 -7.91 13.52 9.83
CA GLN A 243 -7.21 13.71 11.11
C GLN A 243 -7.36 15.11 11.74
N ILE A 244 -8.15 16.00 11.14
CA ILE A 244 -8.43 17.33 11.68
C ILE A 244 -9.94 17.60 11.74
N PRO A 245 -10.42 18.51 12.62
CA PRO A 245 -11.85 18.76 12.75
C PRO A 245 -12.51 19.14 11.42
N LYS A 246 -13.67 18.56 11.10
CA LYS A 246 -14.37 18.71 9.81
C LYS A 246 -14.55 20.17 9.36
N LYS A 247 -14.80 21.09 10.29
CA LYS A 247 -14.90 22.54 10.00
C LYS A 247 -13.57 23.11 9.48
N VAL A 248 -12.46 22.72 10.10
CA VAL A 248 -11.11 23.12 9.69
C VAL A 248 -10.77 22.50 8.34
N ALA A 249 -11.05 21.21 8.14
CA ALA A 249 -10.87 20.55 6.84
C ALA A 249 -11.61 21.25 5.70
N GLY A 250 -12.85 21.71 5.94
CA GLY A 250 -13.62 22.50 4.97
C GLY A 250 -12.95 23.83 4.60
N ILE A 251 -12.40 24.54 5.59
CA ILE A 251 -11.64 25.79 5.37
C ILE A 251 -10.37 25.50 4.57
N VAL A 252 -9.60 24.47 4.96
CA VAL A 252 -8.37 24.06 4.24
C VAL A 252 -8.70 23.74 2.78
N ARG A 253 -9.76 22.97 2.51
CA ARG A 253 -10.21 22.67 1.14
C ARG A 253 -10.56 23.93 0.35
N PHE A 254 -11.33 24.84 0.93
CA PHE A 254 -11.68 26.11 0.29
C PHE A 254 -10.41 26.89 -0.09
N MET A 255 -9.47 27.02 0.85
CA MET A 255 -8.21 27.73 0.63
C MET A 255 -7.33 27.07 -0.43
N LEU A 256 -7.24 25.73 -0.45
CA LEU A 256 -6.53 24.97 -1.49
C LEU A 256 -7.16 25.16 -2.88
N LYS A 257 -8.50 25.14 -2.95
CA LYS A 257 -9.26 25.34 -4.20
C LYS A 257 -9.04 26.74 -4.77
N HIS A 258 -9.02 27.76 -3.91
CA HIS A 258 -8.84 29.16 -4.29
C HIS A 258 -7.38 29.64 -4.28
N ASN A 259 -6.41 28.73 -4.18
CA ASN A 259 -4.97 29.01 -4.21
C ASN A 259 -4.49 30.03 -3.15
N LEU A 260 -5.08 30.02 -1.95
CA LEU A 260 -4.81 30.98 -0.88
C LEU A 260 -3.56 30.62 -0.04
N SER A 261 -2.43 30.36 -0.71
CA SER A 261 -1.19 29.86 -0.09
C SER A 261 -0.61 30.80 0.97
N ILE A 262 -0.67 32.12 0.75
CA ILE A 262 -0.13 33.16 1.66
C ILE A 262 -0.79 33.07 3.04
N VAL A 263 -2.09 32.76 3.09
CA VAL A 263 -2.85 32.68 4.34
C VAL A 263 -2.80 31.27 4.93
N LEU A 264 -2.91 30.23 4.09
CA LEU A 264 -2.98 28.86 4.56
C LEU A 264 -1.61 28.33 5.04
N SER A 265 -0.50 28.70 4.40
CA SER A 265 0.82 28.16 4.75
C SER A 265 1.24 28.48 6.20
N PRO A 266 1.10 29.72 6.71
CA PRO A 266 1.39 30.01 8.13
C PRO A 266 0.53 29.19 9.10
N ILE A 267 -0.75 28.97 8.77
CA ILE A 267 -1.68 28.15 9.58
C ILE A 267 -1.19 26.71 9.65
N LEU A 268 -0.82 26.11 8.50
CA LEU A 268 -0.31 24.75 8.43
C LEU A 268 1.02 24.59 9.18
N CYS A 269 1.93 25.57 9.08
CA CYS A 269 3.17 25.58 9.85
C CYS A 269 2.91 25.65 11.36
N MET A 270 1.97 26.51 11.79
CA MET A 270 1.55 26.58 13.18
C MET A 270 0.94 25.26 13.67
N MET A 271 0.11 24.62 12.86
CA MET A 271 -0.45 23.29 13.16
C MET A 271 0.66 22.25 13.34
N LYS A 272 1.69 22.26 12.49
CA LYS A 272 2.85 21.37 12.62
C LYS A 272 3.63 21.59 13.93
N LEU A 273 3.77 22.84 14.37
CA LEU A 273 4.43 23.17 15.63
C LEU A 273 3.61 22.73 16.85
N ILE A 274 2.29 22.94 16.83
CA ILE A 274 1.39 22.53 17.92
C ILE A 274 1.37 21.00 18.03
N ARG A 275 1.40 20.29 16.89
CA ARG A 275 1.41 18.82 16.83
C ARG A 275 2.82 18.23 16.75
N LYS A 276 3.84 18.89 17.29
CA LYS A 276 5.24 18.39 17.25
C LYS A 276 5.44 17.05 17.98
N ASN A 277 4.60 16.77 18.97
CA ASN A 277 4.63 15.53 19.77
C ASN A 277 3.64 14.47 19.27
N ASP A 278 3.10 14.63 18.06
CA ASP A 278 2.21 13.67 17.41
C ASP A 278 3.01 12.93 16.31
N PRO A 279 3.51 11.72 16.59
CA PRO A 279 4.40 10.99 15.69
C PRO A 279 3.78 10.70 14.32
N LEU A 280 2.49 10.33 14.29
CA LEU A 280 1.80 10.06 13.03
C LEU A 280 1.66 11.34 12.21
N PHE A 281 1.26 12.45 12.83
CA PHE A 281 1.13 13.71 12.10
C PHE A 281 2.48 14.18 11.54
N GLN A 282 3.54 14.13 12.35
CA GLN A 282 4.88 14.50 11.90
C GLN A 282 5.36 13.59 10.77
N TRP A 283 5.16 12.29 10.90
CA TRP A 283 5.45 11.33 9.84
C TRP A 283 4.66 11.64 8.58
N GLY A 284 3.34 11.78 8.66
CA GLY A 284 2.47 12.00 7.50
C GLY A 284 2.85 13.26 6.72
N VAL A 285 3.24 14.34 7.42
CA VAL A 285 3.74 15.55 6.78
C VAL A 285 5.13 15.34 6.18
N ASN A 286 6.09 14.79 6.92
CA ASN A 286 7.47 14.66 6.46
C ASN A 286 7.59 13.64 5.32
N HIS A 287 7.02 12.44 5.49
CA HIS A 287 6.93 11.41 4.46
C HIS A 287 6.13 11.89 3.26
N GLY A 288 4.99 12.55 3.48
CA GLY A 288 4.18 13.12 2.40
C GLY A 288 4.92 14.18 1.58
N MET A 289 5.64 15.09 2.23
CA MET A 289 6.45 16.07 1.51
C MET A 289 7.57 15.40 0.72
N TYR A 290 8.26 14.42 1.30
CA TYR A 290 9.33 13.68 0.63
C TYR A 290 8.83 12.85 -0.57
N ALA A 291 7.80 12.02 -0.37
CA ALA A 291 7.34 11.08 -1.38
C ALA A 291 6.73 11.79 -2.60
N TYR A 292 6.18 13.00 -2.42
CA TYR A 292 5.54 13.79 -3.49
C TYR A 292 6.42 14.97 -3.96
N GLY A 293 7.64 15.09 -3.42
CA GLY A 293 8.60 16.14 -3.77
C GLY A 293 8.09 17.55 -3.47
N ALA A 294 7.38 17.73 -2.37
CA ALA A 294 6.72 18.98 -2.02
C ALA A 294 7.58 19.88 -1.12
N ASP A 295 7.66 21.17 -1.46
CA ASP A 295 8.49 22.14 -0.74
C ASP A 295 7.83 22.68 0.54
N SER A 296 6.51 22.46 0.69
CA SER A 296 5.74 22.92 1.84
C SER A 296 4.54 22.01 2.11
N ILE A 297 3.95 22.14 3.30
CA ILE A 297 2.70 21.43 3.66
C ILE A 297 1.57 21.83 2.69
N TYR A 298 1.51 23.10 2.30
CA TYR A 298 0.52 23.58 1.32
C TYR A 298 0.70 22.90 -0.04
N ASP A 299 1.93 22.85 -0.55
CA ASP A 299 2.24 22.18 -1.82
C ASP A 299 1.94 20.67 -1.74
N TYR A 300 2.28 20.02 -0.63
CA TYR A 300 1.92 18.63 -0.38
C TYR A 300 0.41 18.41 -0.47
N LEU A 301 -0.39 19.22 0.24
CA LEU A 301 -1.85 19.15 0.19
C LEU A 301 -2.41 19.42 -1.22
N LYS A 302 -1.77 20.30 -1.99
CA LYS A 302 -2.14 20.60 -3.38
C LYS A 302 -1.80 19.46 -4.34
N LYS A 303 -0.72 18.72 -4.08
CA LYS A 303 -0.33 17.53 -4.86
C LYS A 303 -1.26 16.37 -4.57
N VAL A 304 -1.52 16.05 -3.29
CA VAL A 304 -2.43 14.94 -2.92
C VAL A 304 -3.87 15.20 -3.34
N SER A 305 -4.29 16.46 -3.53
CA SER A 305 -5.63 16.75 -4.06
C SER A 305 -5.87 16.26 -5.50
N LYS A 306 -4.82 15.86 -6.22
CA LYS A 306 -4.93 15.22 -7.54
C LYS A 306 -5.18 13.70 -7.46
N TYR A 307 -5.05 13.11 -6.28
CA TYR A 307 -5.18 11.68 -6.04
C TYR A 307 -6.63 11.36 -5.66
N GLN A 308 -7.51 11.42 -6.65
CA GLN A 308 -8.93 11.11 -6.51
C GLN A 308 -9.43 10.31 -7.71
N ILE A 309 -10.28 9.32 -7.48
CA ILE A 309 -10.93 8.59 -8.57
C ILE A 309 -12.01 9.43 -9.26
N MET A 310 -12.49 10.53 -8.66
CA MET A 310 -13.61 11.33 -9.19
C MET A 310 -13.33 11.89 -10.58
N ASP A 311 -12.05 12.14 -10.89
CA ASP A 311 -11.62 12.64 -12.18
C ASP A 311 -11.68 11.57 -13.29
N VAL A 312 -11.80 10.29 -12.92
CA VAL A 312 -11.63 9.16 -13.85
C VAL A 312 -12.69 8.07 -13.73
N ALA A 313 -13.52 8.08 -12.69
CA ALA A 313 -14.41 6.97 -12.35
C ALA A 313 -15.45 6.66 -13.44
N SER A 314 -15.91 7.66 -14.19
CA SER A 314 -16.82 7.45 -15.32
C SER A 314 -16.16 6.78 -16.54
N MET A 315 -14.84 6.67 -16.59
CA MET A 315 -14.13 5.98 -17.67
C MET A 315 -13.85 4.50 -17.35
N ILE A 316 -14.09 4.08 -16.11
CA ILE A 316 -13.87 2.71 -15.65
C ILE A 316 -15.01 1.83 -16.15
N GLU A 317 -14.68 0.88 -17.01
CA GLU A 317 -15.60 -0.07 -17.64
C GLU A 317 -15.34 -1.52 -17.19
N GLN A 318 -14.38 -1.71 -16.29
CA GLN A 318 -13.96 -3.04 -15.81
C GLN A 318 -14.93 -3.63 -14.79
N ASP A 319 -14.75 -4.92 -14.49
CA ASP A 319 -15.28 -5.48 -13.25
C ASP A 319 -14.45 -4.98 -12.06
N VAL A 320 -15.12 -4.43 -11.05
CA VAL A 320 -14.47 -3.80 -9.90
C VAL A 320 -14.87 -4.50 -8.60
N LEU A 321 -13.86 -4.85 -7.80
CA LEU A 321 -14.01 -5.29 -6.41
C LEU A 321 -13.42 -4.23 -5.48
N ILE A 322 -14.21 -3.75 -4.53
CA ILE A 322 -13.74 -2.85 -3.47
C ILE A 322 -13.77 -3.62 -2.14
N LEU A 323 -12.63 -3.63 -1.46
CA LEU A 323 -12.50 -4.18 -0.12
C LEU A 323 -12.55 -3.04 0.90
N GLY A 324 -13.37 -3.17 1.93
CA GLY A 324 -13.46 -2.23 3.04
C GLY A 324 -13.21 -2.92 4.37
N ALA A 325 -12.84 -2.15 5.39
CA ALA A 325 -12.63 -2.67 6.72
C ALA A 325 -13.28 -1.72 7.75
N ASN A 326 -14.09 -2.27 8.66
CA ASN A 326 -14.95 -1.45 9.51
C ASN A 326 -14.27 -0.77 10.71
N GLN A 327 -13.03 -1.15 11.03
CA GLN A 327 -12.14 -0.55 12.03
C GLN A 327 -10.88 0.04 11.35
N ASP A 328 -10.98 0.39 10.07
CA ASP A 328 -9.91 1.14 9.39
C ASP A 328 -9.83 2.55 9.99
N HIS A 329 -8.72 2.83 10.68
CA HIS A 329 -8.49 4.09 11.38
C HIS A 329 -7.76 5.11 10.50
N PHE A 330 -7.33 4.72 9.29
CA PHE A 330 -6.77 5.64 8.31
C PHE A 330 -7.83 6.05 7.28
N VAL A 331 -8.61 5.10 6.81
CA VAL A 331 -9.61 5.33 5.76
C VAL A 331 -10.99 4.94 6.24
N ASP A 332 -11.86 5.94 6.42
CA ASP A 332 -13.24 5.69 6.80
C ASP A 332 -13.99 4.93 5.69
N TYR A 333 -14.28 3.64 5.92
CA TYR A 333 -15.02 2.81 4.95
C TYR A 333 -16.37 3.41 4.55
N ARG A 334 -16.97 4.29 5.36
CA ARG A 334 -18.24 4.97 5.04
C ARG A 334 -18.10 5.92 3.85
N MET A 335 -16.88 6.25 3.43
CA MET A 335 -16.62 6.95 2.17
C MET A 335 -16.99 6.12 0.93
N ILE A 336 -17.24 4.80 1.07
CA ILE A 336 -17.61 3.89 -0.03
C ILE A 336 -18.77 4.39 -0.89
N GLY A 337 -19.74 5.12 -0.30
CA GLY A 337 -20.85 5.68 -1.07
C GLY A 337 -20.39 6.65 -2.16
N LYS A 338 -19.31 7.41 -1.93
CA LYS A 338 -18.71 8.30 -2.94
C LYS A 338 -18.11 7.49 -4.09
N GLU A 339 -17.39 6.42 -3.77
CA GLU A 339 -16.72 5.56 -4.75
C GLU A 339 -17.74 4.79 -5.60
N ILE A 340 -18.74 4.16 -4.97
CA ILE A 340 -19.82 3.45 -5.67
C ILE A 340 -20.59 4.39 -6.61
N ASN A 341 -20.97 5.57 -6.14
CA ASN A 341 -21.77 6.50 -6.95
C ASN A 341 -21.00 7.07 -8.15
N ALA A 342 -19.67 7.09 -8.10
CA ALA A 342 -18.83 7.62 -9.16
C ALA A 342 -18.51 6.59 -10.26
N LEU A 343 -18.53 5.30 -9.93
CA LEU A 343 -18.24 4.18 -10.86
C LEU A 343 -19.46 3.86 -11.74
N THR A 344 -19.97 4.85 -12.47
CA THR A 344 -21.23 4.75 -13.21
C THR A 344 -21.18 3.81 -14.41
N ASN A 345 -19.99 3.53 -14.94
CA ASN A 345 -19.80 2.74 -16.16
C ASN A 345 -19.11 1.39 -15.89
N ALA A 346 -18.82 1.05 -14.63
CA ALA A 346 -18.17 -0.23 -14.31
C ALA A 346 -19.05 -1.40 -14.76
N ASN A 347 -18.46 -2.40 -15.44
CA ASN A 347 -19.19 -3.56 -15.95
C ASN A 347 -19.85 -4.38 -14.82
N SER A 348 -19.17 -4.48 -13.68
CA SER A 348 -19.80 -4.90 -12.43
C SER A 348 -19.08 -4.28 -11.24
N LEU A 349 -19.79 -4.12 -10.14
CA LEU A 349 -19.26 -3.56 -8.91
C LEU A 349 -19.62 -4.44 -7.72
N THR A 350 -18.60 -4.91 -7.02
CA THR A 350 -18.75 -5.69 -5.78
C THR A 350 -18.07 -4.94 -4.64
N PHE A 351 -18.74 -4.82 -3.50
CA PHE A 351 -18.15 -4.29 -2.27
C PHE A 351 -18.17 -5.36 -1.17
N ARG A 352 -17.03 -5.59 -0.52
CA ARG A 352 -16.92 -6.47 0.64
C ARG A 352 -16.39 -5.70 1.85
N LEU A 353 -17.24 -5.53 2.87
CA LEU A 353 -16.85 -4.96 4.16
C LEU A 353 -16.40 -6.04 5.15
N PHE A 354 -15.12 -6.12 5.44
CA PHE A 354 -14.57 -6.97 6.49
C PHE A 354 -14.79 -6.36 7.87
N THR A 355 -15.02 -7.23 8.86
CA THR A 355 -15.25 -6.81 10.25
C THR A 355 -14.15 -7.27 11.21
N GLU A 356 -14.09 -6.67 12.40
CA GLU A 356 -13.19 -7.14 13.47
C GLU A 356 -13.43 -8.60 13.86
N LYS A 357 -14.66 -9.10 13.69
CA LYS A 357 -15.03 -10.51 13.96
C LYS A 357 -14.34 -11.50 13.02
N GLU A 358 -13.87 -11.04 11.87
CA GLU A 358 -13.12 -11.84 10.89
C GLU A 358 -11.60 -11.64 11.05
N ASN A 359 -11.16 -10.90 12.08
CA ASN A 359 -9.80 -10.41 12.26
C ASN A 359 -9.29 -9.53 11.09
N ALA A 360 -10.17 -9.12 10.18
CA ALA A 360 -9.86 -8.37 8.97
C ALA A 360 -10.37 -6.92 9.01
N GLY A 361 -10.83 -6.42 10.15
CA GLY A 361 -11.45 -5.09 10.27
C GLY A 361 -10.50 -3.89 10.20
N ASN A 362 -9.18 -4.11 10.22
CA ASN A 362 -8.14 -3.07 10.24
C ASN A 362 -7.73 -2.62 8.82
N HIS A 363 -6.99 -1.51 8.72
CA HIS A 363 -6.50 -0.98 7.44
C HIS A 363 -5.77 -2.05 6.62
N CYS A 364 -6.07 -2.12 5.32
CA CYS A 364 -5.60 -3.16 4.40
C CYS A 364 -5.83 -4.60 4.86
N ASN A 365 -6.79 -4.83 5.77
CA ASN A 365 -7.08 -6.14 6.35
C ASN A 365 -5.83 -6.81 6.96
N LEU A 366 -4.89 -6.00 7.47
CA LEU A 366 -3.64 -6.40 8.14
C LEU A 366 -3.76 -7.66 8.99
N GLY A 367 -4.78 -7.72 9.86
CA GLY A 367 -5.04 -8.81 10.80
C GLY A 367 -5.46 -10.13 10.18
N ASN A 368 -5.80 -10.16 8.88
CA ASN A 368 -6.12 -11.39 8.16
C ASN A 368 -5.99 -11.20 6.64
N ALA A 369 -4.77 -10.89 6.18
CA ALA A 369 -4.51 -10.64 4.76
C ALA A 369 -4.84 -11.83 3.86
N LYS A 370 -4.68 -13.07 4.37
CA LYS A 370 -5.06 -14.28 3.63
C LYS A 370 -6.56 -14.29 3.30
N LEU A 371 -7.42 -13.92 4.24
CA LEU A 371 -8.86 -13.86 4.00
C LEU A 371 -9.21 -12.85 2.89
N ALA A 372 -8.54 -11.69 2.86
CA ALA A 372 -8.72 -10.72 1.78
C ALA A 372 -8.30 -11.30 0.42
N LEU A 373 -7.15 -11.97 0.34
CA LEU A 373 -6.69 -12.69 -0.86
C LEU A 373 -7.68 -13.79 -1.29
N ASP A 374 -8.21 -14.56 -0.34
CA ASP A 374 -9.20 -15.61 -0.61
C ASP A 374 -10.50 -15.04 -1.19
N VAL A 375 -10.97 -13.90 -0.67
CA VAL A 375 -12.13 -13.18 -1.22
C VAL A 375 -11.87 -12.71 -2.65
N ILE A 376 -10.70 -12.16 -2.94
CA ILE A 376 -10.31 -11.77 -4.30
C ILE A 376 -10.35 -12.97 -5.24
N LEU A 377 -9.76 -14.10 -4.83
CA LEU A 377 -9.73 -15.32 -5.63
C LEU A 377 -11.13 -15.91 -5.88
N GLN A 378 -11.99 -15.88 -4.87
CA GLN A 378 -13.39 -16.32 -4.99
C GLN A 378 -14.17 -15.42 -5.95
N TRP A 379 -14.00 -14.10 -5.85
CA TRP A 379 -14.60 -13.14 -6.79
C TRP A 379 -14.15 -13.37 -8.23
N LEU A 380 -12.84 -13.56 -8.46
CA LEU A 380 -12.30 -13.88 -9.79
C LEU A 380 -12.86 -15.20 -10.35
N THR A 381 -13.04 -16.19 -9.48
CA THR A 381 -13.64 -17.49 -9.84
C THR A 381 -15.10 -17.32 -10.24
N PHE A 382 -15.88 -16.54 -9.47
CA PHE A 382 -17.25 -16.22 -9.81
C PHE A 382 -17.37 -15.52 -11.17
N LEU A 383 -16.56 -14.48 -11.42
CA LEU A 383 -16.56 -13.77 -12.70
C LEU A 383 -16.22 -14.68 -13.88
N LYS A 384 -15.27 -15.60 -13.71
CA LYS A 384 -14.95 -16.59 -14.76
C LYS A 384 -16.16 -17.45 -15.13
N HIS A 385 -16.97 -17.88 -14.15
CA HIS A 385 -18.20 -18.63 -14.42
C HIS A 385 -19.24 -17.75 -15.13
N ARG A 386 -19.46 -16.53 -14.64
CA ARG A 386 -20.34 -15.55 -15.29
C ARG A 386 -19.96 -15.33 -16.76
N ASP A 387 -18.69 -15.07 -17.05
CA ASP A 387 -18.21 -14.78 -18.41
C ASP A 387 -18.41 -15.98 -19.35
N LEU A 388 -18.29 -17.22 -18.85
CA LEU A 388 -18.58 -18.43 -19.62
C LEU A 388 -20.07 -18.61 -19.90
N GLU A 389 -20.95 -18.16 -19.01
CA GLU A 389 -22.40 -18.20 -19.21
C GLU A 389 -22.86 -17.13 -20.20
N VAL A 390 -22.34 -15.90 -20.08
CA VAL A 390 -22.67 -14.80 -20.99
C VAL A 390 -22.26 -15.13 -22.43
N ARG A 391 -21.10 -15.77 -22.66
CA ARG A 391 -20.64 -16.17 -24.00
C ARG A 391 -21.46 -17.29 -24.66
N LYS A 392 -22.28 -18.02 -23.91
CA LYS A 392 -23.16 -19.07 -24.47
C LYS A 392 -24.46 -18.51 -25.03
N ASN A 393 -24.83 -17.30 -24.62
CA ASN A 393 -25.98 -16.55 -25.13
C ASN A 393 -25.52 -15.55 -26.19
#